data_AF-A9FDW1-F1
#
_entry.id   AF-A9FDW1-F1
#
_cell.length_a   1.000
_cell.length_b   1.000
_cell.length_c   1.000
_cell.angle_alpha   90.00
_cell.angle_beta   90.00
_cell.angle_gamma   90.00
#
_symmetry.space_group_name_H-M   'P 1'
#
loop_
_entity.id
_entity.type
_entity.pdbx_description
1 polymer ?
#
loop_
_entity_poly.entity_id
_entity_poly.type
_entity_poly.pdbx_seq_one_letter_code
_entity_poly.pdbx_strand_id
1 'polypeptide(L)'
;MVTGPLSTLLLGCGGASPPPIEQPEPARSEEPSLTAEPTSDAAQGAEAREADAEPGAAAPAPPRRDDSVPDDYALMHGDCVDLGKRLTVLTRSEQVAALSAKLTAEQRGETEKKIDAVAATLGEQYAQSCEQNVGKSVDPRSLKCAFDARTVKAFEACLNAPPPSK
;
A
#
# COMPACT_ATOMS: atom_id res chain seq x y z
N MET A 1 -19.11 -3.32 52.13
CA MET A 1 -19.23 -4.77 52.36
C MET A 1 -20.61 -5.22 51.88
N VAL A 2 -20.69 -5.87 50.72
CA VAL A 2 -21.64 -6.95 50.38
C VAL A 2 -21.14 -7.62 49.09
N THR A 3 -21.54 -8.87 48.90
CA THR A 3 -20.72 -9.97 48.38
C THR A 3 -21.35 -10.58 47.10
N GLY A 4 -20.54 -10.80 46.04
CA GLY A 4 -20.62 -11.90 45.04
C GLY A 4 -21.67 -11.85 43.91
N PRO A 5 -21.70 -12.82 42.96
CA PRO A 5 -20.65 -13.76 42.49
C PRO A 5 -20.49 -13.87 40.94
N LEU A 6 -19.49 -14.65 40.50
CA LEU A 6 -19.30 -15.20 39.14
C LEU A 6 -20.52 -16.00 38.63
N SER A 7 -20.81 -15.97 37.32
CA SER A 7 -21.39 -17.12 36.60
C SER A 7 -21.13 -17.11 35.09
N THR A 8 -20.65 -18.26 34.62
CA THR A 8 -20.23 -18.64 33.28
C THR A 8 -21.36 -19.43 32.60
N LEU A 9 -21.69 -19.14 31.33
CA LEU A 9 -22.47 -20.01 30.42
C LEU A 9 -21.80 -19.89 29.03
N LEU A 10 -20.94 -20.82 28.61
CA LEU A 10 -21.20 -22.10 27.92
C LEU A 10 -21.97 -22.00 26.59
N LEU A 11 -21.20 -22.26 25.52
CA LEU A 11 -21.50 -23.04 24.30
C LEU A 11 -22.89 -22.98 23.64
N GLY A 12 -22.89 -22.64 22.36
CA GLY A 12 -23.96 -22.97 21.42
C GLY A 12 -23.53 -22.94 19.95
N CYS A 13 -22.72 -23.91 19.51
CA CYS A 13 -22.70 -24.34 18.11
C CYS A 13 -23.87 -25.31 17.86
N GLY A 14 -24.75 -24.98 16.92
CA GLY A 14 -25.72 -25.90 16.30
C GLY A 14 -26.35 -25.14 15.13
N GLY A 15 -26.04 -25.47 13.87
CA GLY A 15 -26.73 -26.49 13.07
C GLY A 15 -27.98 -25.85 12.43
N ALA A 16 -28.27 -25.84 11.13
CA ALA A 16 -27.85 -26.64 9.98
C ALA A 16 -28.21 -25.89 8.67
N SER A 17 -27.57 -26.22 7.54
CA SER A 17 -28.08 -26.06 6.15
C SER A 17 -28.68 -27.41 5.69
N PRO A 18 -29.37 -27.59 4.51
CA PRO A 18 -29.38 -26.80 3.26
C PRO A 18 -30.79 -26.79 2.53
N PRO A 19 -30.92 -26.85 1.17
CA PRO A 19 -30.98 -25.81 0.13
C PRO A 19 -32.30 -25.91 -0.71
N PRO A 20 -32.38 -25.67 -2.04
CA PRO A 20 -32.03 -24.54 -2.93
C PRO A 20 -33.29 -23.88 -3.56
N ILE A 21 -33.17 -22.70 -4.20
CA ILE A 21 -34.12 -22.30 -5.27
C ILE A 21 -33.32 -21.97 -6.53
N GLU A 22 -33.72 -22.65 -7.59
CA GLU A 22 -33.16 -22.69 -8.92
C GLU A 22 -33.95 -21.75 -9.84
N GLN A 23 -33.25 -21.21 -10.85
CA GLN A 23 -33.72 -20.69 -12.15
C GLN A 23 -34.19 -19.22 -12.29
N PRO A 24 -34.12 -18.61 -13.51
CA PRO A 24 -33.36 -18.95 -14.73
C PRO A 24 -32.54 -17.79 -15.33
N GLU A 25 -31.50 -18.11 -16.12
CA GLU A 25 -30.89 -17.22 -17.11
C GLU A 25 -31.86 -16.88 -18.25
N PRO A 26 -31.66 -15.71 -18.91
CA PRO A 26 -31.53 -15.77 -20.37
C PRO A 26 -30.37 -14.93 -20.92
N ALA A 27 -29.49 -15.63 -21.63
CA ALA A 27 -28.95 -15.33 -22.97
C ALA A 27 -28.72 -13.86 -23.43
N ARG A 28 -27.42 -13.57 -23.61
CA ARG A 28 -26.71 -13.29 -24.89
C ARG A 28 -26.82 -11.91 -25.59
N SER A 29 -25.64 -11.50 -26.11
CA SER A 29 -25.31 -10.45 -27.08
C SER A 29 -25.19 -9.04 -26.46
N GLU A 30 -24.07 -8.31 -26.56
CA GLU A 30 -23.30 -7.99 -27.76
C GLU A 30 -21.82 -7.66 -27.45
N GLU A 31 -20.92 -8.09 -28.33
CA GLU A 31 -19.56 -7.55 -28.50
C GLU A 31 -19.66 -6.19 -29.24
N PRO A 32 -18.66 -5.30 -29.13
CA PRO A 32 -17.72 -5.28 -30.24
C PRO A 32 -16.25 -5.07 -29.85
N SER A 33 -15.44 -5.93 -30.47
CA SER A 33 -14.06 -5.72 -30.91
C SER A 33 -13.66 -4.26 -31.14
N LEU A 34 -12.56 -3.85 -30.51
CA LEU A 34 -11.60 -2.93 -31.15
C LEU A 34 -10.17 -3.33 -30.76
N THR A 35 -9.59 -4.14 -31.66
CA THR A 35 -8.16 -4.34 -31.86
C THR A 35 -7.48 -3.00 -32.18
N ALA A 36 -6.41 -2.66 -31.46
CA ALA A 36 -5.32 -1.85 -31.99
C ALA A 36 -4.08 -2.03 -31.09
N GLU A 37 -3.21 -2.97 -31.46
CA GLU A 37 -1.78 -2.85 -31.17
C GLU A 37 -1.21 -1.66 -31.96
N PRO A 38 -0.11 -1.07 -31.47
CA PRO A 38 1.07 -1.09 -32.33
C PRO A 38 2.34 -1.47 -31.58
N THR A 39 2.89 -2.61 -32.01
CA THR A 39 4.27 -2.78 -32.51
C THR A 39 5.40 -2.05 -31.77
N SER A 40 6.18 -2.88 -31.09
CA SER A 40 7.61 -2.72 -30.83
C SER A 40 8.39 -2.47 -32.13
N ASP A 41 9.30 -1.48 -32.15
CA ASP A 41 10.41 -1.41 -33.10
C ASP A 41 11.62 -0.63 -32.56
N ALA A 42 12.80 -1.07 -33.01
CA ALA A 42 14.11 -0.43 -32.96
C ALA A 42 14.90 -0.44 -31.64
N ALA A 43 15.63 -1.54 -31.48
CA ALA A 43 16.98 -1.54 -30.94
C ALA A 43 17.96 -0.77 -31.86
N GLN A 44 19.15 -0.51 -31.29
CA GLN A 44 20.43 -0.17 -31.92
C GLN A 44 20.76 1.31 -32.16
N GLY A 45 21.90 1.69 -31.59
CA GLY A 45 22.60 2.93 -31.89
C GLY A 45 23.70 3.22 -30.88
N ALA A 46 24.59 2.24 -30.64
CA ALA A 46 25.84 2.48 -29.95
C ALA A 46 26.73 3.33 -30.86
N GLU A 47 27.09 4.54 -30.42
CA GLU A 47 28.30 5.20 -30.88
C GLU A 47 29.12 5.62 -29.66
N ALA A 48 30.18 4.84 -29.44
CA ALA A 48 31.30 5.21 -28.61
C ALA A 48 31.99 6.43 -29.20
N ARG A 49 32.20 7.46 -28.39
CA ARG A 49 33.29 8.41 -28.58
C ARG A 49 34.16 8.37 -27.34
N GLU A 50 35.27 7.66 -27.49
CA GLU A 50 36.46 7.77 -26.64
C GLU A 50 37.25 9.04 -26.97
N ALA A 51 38.13 9.39 -26.02
CA ALA A 51 39.05 10.52 -25.93
C ALA A 51 38.36 11.85 -25.57
N ASP A 52 38.70 12.50 -24.47
CA ASP A 52 40.06 12.83 -24.08
C ASP A 52 40.16 13.04 -22.56
N ALA A 53 41.13 12.41 -21.92
CA ALA A 53 41.45 12.62 -20.52
C ALA A 53 42.63 13.59 -20.44
N GLU A 54 42.35 14.84 -20.03
CA GLU A 54 43.36 15.72 -19.45
C GLU A 54 42.96 16.14 -18.02
N PRO A 55 43.92 16.18 -17.07
CA PRO A 55 43.65 16.43 -15.67
C PRO A 55 43.81 17.92 -15.36
N GLY A 56 42.80 18.52 -14.71
CA GLY A 56 43.03 19.76 -13.94
C GLY A 56 41.97 20.85 -14.10
N ALA A 57 40.92 20.74 -13.30
CA ALA A 57 40.32 21.88 -12.59
C ALA A 57 39.34 21.27 -11.57
N ALA A 58 39.56 21.52 -10.29
CA ALA A 58 38.60 21.13 -9.26
C ALA A 58 37.26 21.77 -9.60
N ALA A 59 36.31 20.95 -10.07
CA ALA A 59 34.95 21.39 -10.27
C ALA A 59 34.41 21.92 -8.93
N PRO A 60 33.69 23.06 -8.92
CA PRO A 60 32.99 23.48 -7.72
C PRO A 60 32.10 22.32 -7.28
N ALA A 61 32.23 21.93 -6.02
CA ALA A 61 31.40 20.89 -5.44
C ALA A 61 29.93 21.18 -5.79
N PRO A 62 29.15 20.18 -6.22
CA PRO A 62 27.73 20.39 -6.47
C PRO A 62 27.11 21.02 -5.22
N PRO A 63 26.18 21.99 -5.37
CA PRO A 63 25.50 22.55 -4.22
C PRO A 63 24.97 21.39 -3.40
N ARG A 64 25.43 21.30 -2.15
CA ARG A 64 24.88 20.33 -1.20
C ARG A 64 23.39 20.58 -1.24
N ARG A 65 22.61 19.57 -1.64
CA ARG A 65 21.17 19.68 -1.54
C ARG A 65 20.92 19.92 -0.07
N ASP A 66 20.42 21.11 0.21
CA ASP A 66 19.97 21.47 1.53
C ASP A 66 18.79 20.53 1.82
N ASP A 67 19.08 19.39 2.46
CA ASP A 67 18.08 18.40 2.91
C ASP A 67 17.28 18.95 4.10
N SER A 68 17.24 20.27 4.27
CA SER A 68 16.36 20.97 5.19
C SER A 68 14.95 20.91 4.62
N VAL A 69 14.29 19.77 4.80
CA VAL A 69 12.84 19.77 4.80
C VAL A 69 12.41 20.71 5.91
N PRO A 70 11.61 21.75 5.62
CA PRO A 70 11.19 22.69 6.64
C PRO A 70 10.52 21.95 7.80
N ASP A 71 10.92 22.26 9.04
CA ASP A 71 10.35 21.67 10.26
C ASP A 71 8.83 21.94 10.38
N ASP A 72 8.29 22.85 9.57
CA ASP A 72 6.90 23.28 9.51
C ASP A 72 6.10 22.66 8.34
N TYR A 73 6.57 21.55 7.76
CA TYR A 73 5.83 20.85 6.72
C TYR A 73 4.38 20.54 7.13
N ALA A 74 3.44 21.03 6.33
CA ALA A 74 2.01 20.81 6.53
C ALA A 74 1.53 19.67 5.63
N LEU A 75 0.83 18.71 6.25
CA LEU A 75 0.26 17.57 5.54
C LEU A 75 -0.70 18.03 4.43
N MET A 76 -0.53 17.51 3.22
CA MET A 76 -1.38 17.81 2.07
C MET A 76 -2.30 16.63 1.73
N HIS A 77 -3.36 16.91 0.97
CA HIS A 77 -4.26 15.88 0.43
C HIS A 77 -3.49 14.78 -0.32
N GLY A 78 -2.51 15.18 -1.14
CA GLY A 78 -1.67 14.24 -1.90
C GLY A 78 -0.93 13.26 -0.99
N ASP A 79 -0.43 13.70 0.16
CA ASP A 79 0.31 12.85 1.10
C ASP A 79 -0.62 11.81 1.72
N CYS A 80 -1.85 12.20 2.07
CA CYS A 80 -2.84 11.26 2.61
C CYS A 80 -3.18 10.16 1.62
N VAL A 81 -3.36 10.52 0.34
CA VAL A 81 -3.58 9.56 -0.74
C VAL A 81 -2.37 8.63 -0.90
N ASP A 82 -1.16 9.16 -0.89
CA ASP A 82 0.05 8.36 -1.11
C ASP A 82 0.40 7.48 0.09
N LEU A 83 0.16 7.94 1.33
CA LEU A 83 0.24 7.13 2.54
C LEU A 83 -0.79 5.99 2.51
N GLY A 84 -2.01 6.26 2.07
CA GLY A 84 -3.05 5.23 1.87
C GLY A 84 -2.61 4.16 0.88
N LYS A 85 -2.07 4.57 -0.29
CA LYS A 85 -1.50 3.63 -1.27
C LYS A 85 -0.34 2.82 -0.68
N ARG A 86 0.53 3.44 0.11
CA ARG A 86 1.65 2.75 0.76
C ARG A 86 1.12 1.67 1.70
N LEU A 87 0.11 1.98 2.51
CA LEU A 87 -0.54 1.01 3.38
C LEU A 87 -1.14 -0.16 2.59
N THR A 88 -1.87 0.11 1.49
CA THR A 88 -2.40 -0.94 0.59
C THR A 88 -1.30 -1.90 0.14
N VAL A 89 -0.19 -1.37 -0.36
CA VAL A 89 0.93 -2.20 -0.85
C VAL A 89 1.52 -3.06 0.26
N LEU A 90 1.76 -2.47 1.44
CA LEU A 90 2.32 -3.20 2.59
C LEU A 90 1.38 -4.30 3.08
N THR A 91 0.10 -3.98 3.26
CA THR A 91 -0.91 -4.95 3.69
C THR A 91 -1.04 -6.10 2.71
N ARG A 92 -1.11 -5.81 1.41
CA ARG A 92 -1.13 -6.84 0.37
C ARG A 92 0.09 -7.74 0.46
N SER A 93 1.28 -7.15 0.52
CA SER A 93 2.55 -7.90 0.56
C SER A 93 2.59 -8.85 1.77
N GLU A 94 2.19 -8.39 2.94
CA GLU A 94 2.19 -9.22 4.15
C GLU A 94 1.16 -10.34 4.09
N GLN A 95 -0.07 -10.05 3.65
CA GLN A 95 -1.12 -11.07 3.59
C GLN A 95 -0.83 -12.12 2.51
N VAL A 96 -0.30 -11.72 1.36
CA VAL A 96 0.12 -12.66 0.31
C VAL A 96 1.27 -13.55 0.79
N ALA A 97 2.24 -12.98 1.51
CA ALA A 97 3.34 -13.76 2.10
C ALA A 97 2.87 -14.74 3.19
N ALA A 98 1.76 -14.43 3.87
CA ALA A 98 1.14 -15.30 4.87
C ALA A 98 0.27 -16.43 4.27
N LEU A 99 0.07 -16.47 2.95
CA LEU A 99 -0.71 -17.53 2.31
C LEU A 99 -0.07 -18.91 2.48
N SER A 100 -0.90 -19.89 2.78
CA SER A 100 -0.46 -21.28 2.93
C SER A 100 0.07 -21.84 1.62
N ALA A 101 1.22 -22.53 1.69
CA ALA A 101 1.78 -23.27 0.56
C ALA A 101 0.92 -24.46 0.11
N LYS A 102 -0.13 -24.83 0.86
CA LYS A 102 -1.05 -25.93 0.55
C LYS A 102 -2.21 -25.53 -0.37
N LEU A 103 -2.39 -24.24 -0.64
CA LEU A 103 -3.45 -23.77 -1.53
C LEU A 103 -3.17 -24.21 -2.97
N THR A 104 -4.22 -24.60 -3.69
CA THR A 104 -4.12 -24.77 -5.14
C THR A 104 -3.92 -23.41 -5.82
N ALA A 105 -3.45 -23.39 -7.07
CA ALA A 105 -3.25 -22.15 -7.81
C ALA A 105 -4.54 -21.32 -7.94
N GLU A 106 -5.68 -21.99 -8.15
CA GLU A 106 -6.99 -21.34 -8.25
C GLU A 106 -7.41 -20.70 -6.93
N GLN A 107 -7.34 -21.47 -5.82
CA GLN A 107 -7.63 -20.95 -4.47
C GLN A 107 -6.71 -19.80 -4.09
N ARG A 108 -5.43 -19.90 -4.48
CA ARG A 108 -4.45 -18.84 -4.25
C ARG A 108 -4.85 -17.57 -4.99
N GLY A 109 -5.17 -17.67 -6.28
CA GLY A 109 -5.61 -16.53 -7.08
C GLY A 109 -6.90 -15.88 -6.56
N GLU A 110 -7.88 -16.67 -6.14
CA GLU A 110 -9.10 -16.14 -5.50
C GLU A 110 -8.81 -15.44 -4.17
N THR A 111 -7.90 -16.00 -3.36
CA THR A 111 -7.53 -15.41 -2.08
C THR A 111 -6.74 -14.13 -2.27
N GLU A 112 -5.81 -14.09 -3.22
CA GLU A 112 -5.06 -12.88 -3.59
C GLU A 112 -6.01 -11.75 -4.04
N LYS A 113 -7.03 -12.05 -4.85
CA LYS A 113 -8.06 -11.05 -5.21
C LYS A 113 -8.81 -10.49 -3.99
N LYS A 114 -9.14 -11.33 -3.02
CA LYS A 114 -9.78 -10.89 -1.77
C LYS A 114 -8.83 -10.03 -0.93
N ILE A 115 -7.56 -10.40 -0.86
CA ILE A 115 -6.52 -9.61 -0.21
C ILE A 115 -6.40 -8.23 -0.87
N ASP A 116 -6.39 -8.18 -2.20
CA ASP A 116 -6.31 -6.93 -2.96
C ASP A 116 -7.46 -5.99 -2.61
N ALA A 117 -8.69 -6.51 -2.58
CA ALA A 117 -9.87 -5.73 -2.22
C ALA A 117 -9.81 -5.21 -0.77
N VAL A 118 -9.39 -6.05 0.18
CA VAL A 118 -9.25 -5.65 1.59
C VAL A 118 -8.14 -4.60 1.75
N ALA A 119 -6.99 -4.81 1.11
CA ALA A 119 -5.86 -3.89 1.18
C ALA A 119 -6.18 -2.52 0.55
N ALA A 120 -6.92 -2.51 -0.57
CA ALA A 120 -7.41 -1.27 -1.18
C ALA A 120 -8.37 -0.53 -0.24
N THR A 121 -9.33 -1.26 0.34
CA THR A 121 -10.31 -0.70 1.29
C THR A 121 -9.64 -0.12 2.54
N LEU A 122 -8.58 -0.75 3.05
CA LEU A 122 -7.82 -0.24 4.19
C LEU A 122 -7.03 1.03 3.84
N GLY A 123 -6.36 1.04 2.68
CA GLY A 123 -5.63 2.22 2.22
C GLY A 123 -6.54 3.43 1.97
N GLU A 124 -7.72 3.20 1.40
CA GLU A 124 -8.70 4.26 1.16
C GLU A 124 -9.29 4.80 2.46
N GLN A 125 -9.68 3.94 3.40
CA GLN A 125 -10.13 4.38 4.73
C GLN A 125 -9.04 5.17 5.46
N TYR A 126 -7.79 4.74 5.35
CA TYR A 126 -6.66 5.48 5.91
C TYR A 126 -6.56 6.87 5.27
N ALA A 127 -6.57 6.97 3.94
CA ALA A 127 -6.49 8.25 3.24
C ALA A 127 -7.63 9.19 3.68
N GLN A 128 -8.87 8.69 3.71
CA GLN A 128 -10.04 9.45 4.16
C GLN A 128 -9.92 9.94 5.61
N SER A 129 -9.40 9.10 6.52
CA SER A 129 -9.16 9.52 7.90
C SER A 129 -8.01 10.52 8.01
N CYS A 130 -6.99 10.38 7.16
CA CYS A 130 -5.83 11.27 7.10
C CYS A 130 -6.22 12.69 6.69
N GLU A 131 -7.22 12.85 5.81
CA GLU A 131 -7.74 14.16 5.37
C GLU A 131 -8.10 15.10 6.53
N GLN A 132 -8.53 14.56 7.67
CA GLN A 132 -8.85 15.34 8.87
C GLN A 132 -7.63 16.05 9.49
N ASN A 133 -6.43 15.72 9.01
CA ASN A 133 -5.15 16.27 9.45
C ASN A 133 -4.48 17.13 8.37
N VAL A 134 -5.09 17.29 7.20
CA VAL A 134 -4.55 18.18 6.15
C VAL A 134 -4.44 19.61 6.69
N GLY A 135 -3.32 20.25 6.37
CA GLY A 135 -2.94 21.58 6.88
C GLY A 135 -2.32 21.58 8.27
N LYS A 136 -2.32 20.45 8.99
CA LYS A 136 -1.59 20.33 10.28
C LYS A 136 -0.11 20.05 10.00
N SER A 137 0.75 20.64 10.82
CA SER A 137 2.19 20.36 10.77
C SER A 137 2.45 18.92 11.22
N VAL A 138 3.29 18.23 10.44
CA VAL A 138 3.72 16.86 10.71
C VAL A 138 5.23 16.79 10.59
N ASP A 139 5.87 15.91 11.36
CA ASP A 139 7.33 15.72 11.27
C ASP A 139 7.70 15.09 9.91
N PRO A 140 8.50 15.77 9.07
CA PRO A 140 8.95 15.23 7.79
C PRO A 140 9.68 13.89 7.94
N ARG A 141 10.36 13.66 9.06
CA ARG A 141 11.09 12.42 9.30
C ARG A 141 10.14 11.25 9.52
N SER A 142 9.04 11.47 10.23
CA SER A 142 7.97 10.48 10.42
C SER A 142 7.31 10.09 9.10
N LEU A 143 7.03 11.06 8.23
CA LEU A 143 6.51 10.79 6.89
C LEU A 143 7.48 9.97 6.04
N LYS A 144 8.76 10.38 6.00
CA LYS A 144 9.80 9.63 5.28
C LYS A 144 9.95 8.21 5.81
N CYS A 145 9.98 8.05 7.13
CA CYS A 145 10.00 6.74 7.78
C CYS A 145 8.83 5.86 7.33
N ALA A 146 7.61 6.41 7.29
CA ALA A 146 6.43 5.68 6.86
C ALA A 146 6.53 5.23 5.39
N PHE A 147 6.99 6.09 4.49
CA PHE A 147 7.21 5.72 3.09
C PHE A 147 8.34 4.69 2.89
N ASP A 148 9.34 4.69 3.75
CA ASP A 148 10.46 3.72 3.71
C ASP A 148 10.12 2.40 4.44
N ALA A 149 9.05 2.37 5.25
CA ALA A 149 8.65 1.21 6.04
C ALA A 149 8.37 -0.03 5.19
N ARG A 150 8.82 -1.20 5.64
CA ARG A 150 8.68 -2.49 4.94
C ARG A 150 7.57 -3.38 5.48
N THR A 151 6.97 -2.98 6.58
CA THR A 151 5.88 -3.70 7.25
C THR A 151 4.81 -2.71 7.66
N VAL A 152 3.57 -3.19 7.78
CA VAL A 152 2.44 -2.38 8.26
C VAL A 152 2.75 -1.85 9.67
N LYS A 153 3.32 -2.70 10.53
CA LYS A 153 3.73 -2.31 11.88
C LYS A 153 4.78 -1.19 11.89
N ALA A 154 5.78 -1.25 11.02
CA ALA A 154 6.78 -0.19 10.94
C ALA A 154 6.17 1.11 10.41
N PHE A 155 5.29 1.02 9.41
CA PHE A 155 4.56 2.17 8.87
C PHE A 155 3.77 2.89 9.97
N GLU A 156 3.00 2.15 10.76
CA GLU A 156 2.24 2.70 11.89
C GLU A 156 3.15 3.27 12.98
N ALA A 157 4.26 2.60 13.29
CA ALA A 157 5.22 3.09 14.27
C ALA A 157 5.84 4.43 13.86
N CYS A 158 6.14 4.63 12.57
CA CYS A 158 6.67 5.89 12.06
C CYS A 158 5.67 7.04 12.25
N LEU A 159 4.40 6.81 11.98
CA LEU A 159 3.36 7.84 12.03
C LEU A 159 2.90 8.19 13.45
N ASN A 160 3.04 7.25 14.39
CA ASN A 160 2.64 7.41 15.78
C ASN A 160 3.82 7.66 16.72
N ALA A 161 5.04 7.82 16.18
CA ALA A 161 6.21 8.12 16.99
C ALA A 161 6.02 9.48 17.69
N PRO A 162 6.37 9.59 18.98
CA PRO A 162 6.42 10.89 19.63
C PRO A 162 7.43 11.77 18.87
N PRO A 163 7.17 13.09 18.75
CA PRO A 163 8.11 13.99 18.10
C PRO A 163 9.48 13.89 18.78
N PRO A 164 10.58 13.97 18.01
CA PRO A 164 11.92 13.89 18.58
C PRO A 164 12.09 14.96 19.67
N SER A 165 12.58 14.54 20.84
CA SER A 165 12.88 15.45 21.93
C SER A 165 14.02 16.39 21.49
N LYS A 166 13.79 17.70 21.62
CA LYS A 166 14.76 18.75 21.27
C LYS A 166 16.04 18.68 22.10
#